data_AF-A0A512D0E1-F1
#
_entry.id   AF-A0A512D0E1-F1
#
_cell.length_a   1.000
_cell.length_b   1.000
_cell.length_c   1.000
_cell.angle_alpha   90.00
_cell.angle_beta   90.00
_cell.angle_gamma   90.00
#
_symmetry.space_group_name_H-M   'P 1'
#
loop_
_entity.id
_entity.type
_entity.pdbx_description
1 polymer ?
#
loop_
_entity_poly.entity_id
_entity_poly.type
_entity_poly.pdbx_seq_one_letter_code
_entity_poly.pdbx_strand_id
1 'polypeptide(L)'
;MWQWWAPELWRRFTIALRRTLARILGISAHRLAKIATVQFAKVAEYQLRGLIHFHALVRVDGKTTNDDSHAPAPPGITAALLSTAIETAAASVWFDAPPLLGGDLVRRLRFGSQVDARPVRDAHRTDDPEKQLEAEQVAGYLAKYATKSATDSTDATSPHLHRLRSTIAQTVDRQRFEAAATDAPMAEHPYALLGKWAHMLGFRGHFSSKSRRYSVTLGRLRRARARFQRRLATASREGRALDVRDLDDLLADDDTETILVVGQWTYAGSGWDTDGDAELAKAAAARAREYAQERQPSARKKSN
;
A
#
# COMPACT_ATOMS: atom_id res chain seq x y z
N MET A 1 -7.11 18.72 -8.05
CA MET A 1 -6.54 17.37 -7.87
C MET A 1 -6.29 17.08 -6.40
N TRP A 2 -7.29 16.57 -5.66
CA TRP A 2 -7.19 16.40 -4.22
C TRP A 2 -6.49 15.07 -3.83
N GLN A 3 -6.51 14.06 -4.71
CA GLN A 3 -5.88 12.74 -4.50
C GLN A 3 -4.38 12.86 -4.20
N TRP A 4 -3.73 13.88 -4.78
CA TRP A 4 -2.33 14.22 -4.59
C TRP A 4 -1.96 14.43 -3.12
N TRP A 5 -2.88 14.99 -2.34
CA TRP A 5 -2.68 15.35 -0.94
C TRP A 5 -3.31 14.36 0.04
N ALA A 6 -3.90 13.26 -0.43
CA ALA A 6 -4.40 12.19 0.43
C ALA A 6 -3.31 11.62 1.38
N PRO A 7 -2.04 11.46 0.95
CA PRO A 7 -0.96 11.09 1.88
C PRO A 7 -0.71 12.11 2.99
N GLU A 8 -0.91 13.41 2.74
CA GLU A 8 -0.75 14.44 3.77
C GLU A 8 -1.89 14.39 4.79
N LEU A 9 -3.13 14.15 4.35
CA LEU A 9 -4.25 13.87 5.26
C LEU A 9 -3.96 12.65 6.14
N TRP A 10 -3.43 11.57 5.58
CA TRP A 10 -3.02 10.40 6.36
C TRP A 10 -1.92 10.72 7.37
N ARG A 11 -0.89 11.48 6.97
CA ARG A 11 0.19 11.91 7.89
C ARG A 11 -0.40 12.68 9.07
N ARG A 12 -1.26 13.66 8.81
CA ARG A 12 -1.94 14.47 9.84
C ARG A 12 -2.84 13.62 10.72
N PHE A 13 -3.57 12.65 10.17
CA PHE A 13 -4.35 11.68 10.93
C PHE A 13 -3.51 10.90 11.94
N THR A 14 -2.37 10.33 11.54
CA THR A 14 -1.52 9.57 12.49
C THR A 14 -0.92 10.46 13.60
N ILE A 15 -0.73 11.75 13.34
CA ILE A 15 -0.31 12.73 14.36
C ILE A 15 -1.48 13.06 15.29
N ALA A 16 -2.65 13.36 14.72
CA ALA A 16 -3.86 13.69 15.46
C ALA A 16 -4.32 12.53 16.35
N LEU A 17 -4.26 11.29 15.85
CA LEU A 17 -4.62 10.09 16.60
C LEU A 17 -3.78 9.93 17.86
N ARG A 18 -2.45 10.05 17.75
CA ARG A 18 -1.55 9.99 18.92
C ARG A 18 -1.85 11.09 19.94
N ARG A 19 -2.14 12.32 19.47
CA ARG A 19 -2.50 13.44 20.34
C ARG A 19 -3.86 13.24 21.02
N THR A 20 -4.84 12.70 20.29
CA THR A 20 -6.17 12.40 20.81
C THR A 20 -6.12 11.28 21.84
N LEU A 21 -5.36 10.20 21.58
CA LEU A 21 -5.14 9.14 22.57
C LEU A 21 -4.52 9.68 23.86
N ALA A 22 -3.48 10.53 23.75
CA ALA A 22 -2.85 11.13 24.91
C ALA A 22 -3.84 11.98 25.72
N ARG A 23 -4.66 12.78 25.03
CA ARG A 23 -5.71 13.61 25.64
C ARG A 23 -6.76 12.79 26.38
N ILE A 24 -7.26 11.71 25.75
CA ILE A 24 -8.26 10.82 26.36
C ILE A 24 -7.69 10.15 27.62
N LEU A 25 -6.41 9.77 27.59
CA LEU A 25 -5.72 9.14 28.73
C LEU A 25 -5.24 10.14 29.80
N GLY A 26 -5.47 11.45 29.62
CA GLY A 26 -5.02 12.48 30.56
C GLY A 26 -3.50 12.59 30.70
N ILE A 27 -2.74 12.19 29.68
CA ILE A 27 -1.27 12.23 29.69
C ILE A 27 -0.72 13.09 28.54
N SER A 28 0.54 13.51 28.66
CA SER A 28 1.22 14.18 27.55
C SER A 28 1.51 13.21 26.39
N ALA A 29 1.54 13.73 25.16
CA ALA A 29 1.93 12.93 23.99
C ALA A 29 3.34 12.33 24.12
N HIS A 30 4.24 13.03 24.82
CA HIS A 30 5.56 12.53 25.16
C HIS A 30 5.51 11.34 26.12
N ARG A 31 4.66 11.38 27.16
CA ARG A 31 4.45 10.24 28.06
C ARG A 31 3.82 9.06 27.34
N LEU A 32 2.82 9.30 26.47
CA LEU A 32 2.21 8.24 25.67
C LEU A 32 3.26 7.51 24.83
N ALA A 33 4.15 8.24 24.15
CA ALA A 33 5.19 7.65 23.30
C ALA A 33 6.20 6.77 24.06
N LYS A 34 6.29 6.90 25.39
CA LYS A 34 7.14 6.04 26.23
C LYS A 34 6.48 4.73 26.64
N ILE A 35 5.15 4.67 26.66
CA ILE A 35 4.39 3.52 27.18
C ILE A 35 3.62 2.77 26.09
N ALA A 36 3.30 3.45 24.99
CA ALA A 36 2.51 2.89 23.90
C ALA A 36 2.95 3.44 22.54
N THR A 37 2.71 2.65 21.51
CA THR A 37 2.91 3.05 20.12
C THR A 37 1.69 2.67 19.29
N VAL A 38 1.28 3.58 18.41
CA VAL A 38 0.23 3.32 17.43
C VAL A 38 0.86 2.65 16.22
N GLN A 39 0.43 1.44 15.90
CA GLN A 39 0.80 0.75 14.67
C GLN A 39 -0.39 0.72 13.71
N PHE A 40 -0.10 0.74 12.41
CA PHE A 40 -1.15 0.59 11.41
C PHE A 40 -0.66 -0.18 10.19
N ALA A 41 -1.59 -0.84 9.51
CA ALA A 41 -1.47 -1.23 8.12
C ALA A 41 -2.66 -0.63 7.37
N LYS A 42 -2.42 -0.07 6.19
CA LYS A 42 -3.44 0.59 5.40
C LYS A 42 -3.35 0.24 3.93
N VAL A 43 -4.51 0.25 3.29
CA VAL A 43 -4.70 0.10 1.85
C VAL A 43 -5.45 1.33 1.33
N ALA A 44 -5.02 1.85 0.19
CA ALA A 44 -5.64 2.97 -0.51
C ALA A 44 -6.47 2.44 -1.69
N GLU A 45 -7.78 2.31 -1.50
CA GLU A 45 -8.71 1.85 -2.53
C GLU A 45 -9.11 2.98 -3.47
N TYR A 46 -9.05 2.69 -4.78
CA TYR A 46 -9.49 3.58 -5.84
C TYR A 46 -10.95 3.31 -6.17
N GLN A 47 -11.86 4.12 -5.64
CA GLN A 47 -13.26 3.97 -5.96
C GLN A 47 -13.55 4.48 -7.37
N LEU A 48 -14.54 3.91 -8.06
CA LEU A 48 -14.95 4.29 -9.43
C LEU A 48 -15.22 5.79 -9.61
N ARG A 49 -15.64 6.48 -8.55
CA ARG A 49 -15.82 7.94 -8.47
C ARG A 49 -14.51 8.73 -8.37
N GLY A 50 -13.36 8.08 -8.52
CA GLY A 50 -12.02 8.68 -8.42
C GLY A 50 -11.62 9.04 -6.99
N LEU A 51 -12.32 8.50 -5.97
CA LEU A 51 -11.97 8.74 -4.57
C LEU A 51 -10.93 7.73 -4.06
N ILE A 52 -9.93 8.21 -3.32
CA ILE A 52 -9.06 7.38 -2.47
C ILE A 52 -9.76 7.09 -1.15
N HIS A 53 -10.12 5.84 -0.93
CA HIS A 53 -10.69 5.35 0.31
C HIS A 53 -9.62 4.58 1.10
N PHE A 54 -9.32 4.99 2.33
CA PHE A 54 -8.35 4.28 3.15
C PHE A 54 -9.04 3.19 3.97
N HIS A 55 -8.66 1.94 3.76
CA HIS A 55 -8.92 0.85 4.70
C HIS A 55 -7.71 0.70 5.59
N ALA A 56 -7.91 0.65 6.90
CA ALA A 56 -6.80 0.56 7.83
C ALA A 56 -7.13 -0.34 9.01
N LEU A 57 -6.14 -1.16 9.38
CA LEU A 57 -6.07 -1.81 10.67
C LEU A 57 -5.14 -1.00 11.54
N VAL A 58 -5.64 -0.58 12.70
CA VAL A 58 -4.91 0.23 13.66
C VAL A 58 -4.90 -0.51 14.98
N ARG A 59 -3.72 -0.64 15.58
CA ARG A 59 -3.55 -1.23 16.90
C ARG A 59 -2.68 -0.34 17.78
N VAL A 60 -2.80 -0.52 19.08
CA VAL A 60 -1.92 0.11 20.06
C VAL A 60 -1.13 -0.99 20.73
N ASP A 61 0.17 -0.85 20.69
CA ASP A 61 1.12 -1.79 21.28
C ASP A 61 1.81 -1.12 22.48
N GLY A 62 2.14 -1.90 23.50
CA GLY A 62 3.01 -1.48 24.58
C GLY A 62 4.47 -1.35 24.13
N LYS A 63 5.35 -1.12 25.11
CA LYS A 63 6.80 -1.01 24.87
C LYS A 63 7.33 -2.27 24.17
N THR A 64 8.24 -2.08 23.22
CA THR A 64 8.99 -3.18 22.61
C THR A 64 9.80 -3.90 23.70
N THR A 65 9.66 -5.22 23.75
CA THR A 65 10.44 -6.10 24.63
C THR A 65 11.79 -6.41 23.99
N ASN A 66 12.67 -7.11 24.70
CA ASN A 66 14.02 -7.42 24.20
C ASN A 66 14.02 -8.36 22.97
N ASP A 67 12.89 -9.00 22.65
CA ASP A 67 12.75 -9.95 21.54
C ASP A 67 12.08 -9.31 20.30
N ASP A 68 12.13 -7.99 20.18
CA ASP A 68 11.42 -7.19 19.16
C ASP A 68 9.89 -7.41 19.11
N SER A 69 9.35 -8.13 20.08
CA SER A 69 7.92 -8.31 20.28
C SER A 69 7.35 -7.13 21.03
N HIS A 70 6.08 -6.85 20.78
CA HIS A 70 5.37 -5.78 21.44
C HIS A 70 4.65 -6.31 22.67
N ALA A 71 4.86 -5.68 23.82
CA ALA A 71 3.99 -5.90 24.96
C ALA A 71 2.53 -5.54 24.59
N PRO A 72 1.53 -6.15 25.23
CA PRO A 72 0.14 -5.77 25.06
C PRO A 72 -0.08 -4.26 25.28
N ALA A 73 -1.17 -3.74 24.73
CA ALA A 73 -1.59 -2.36 24.98
C ALA A 73 -1.62 -2.09 26.50
N PRO A 74 -1.14 -0.93 26.97
CA PRO A 74 -1.25 -0.57 28.38
C PRO A 74 -2.69 -0.67 28.90
N PRO A 75 -2.89 -1.07 30.17
CA PRO A 75 -4.20 -1.08 30.80
C PRO A 75 -4.93 0.25 30.61
N GLY A 76 -6.21 0.19 30.24
CA GLY A 76 -7.04 1.36 29.97
C GLY A 76 -7.13 1.78 28.49
N ILE A 77 -6.31 1.21 27.59
CA ILE A 77 -6.47 1.42 26.15
C ILE A 77 -7.30 0.28 25.56
N THR A 78 -8.61 0.45 25.53
CA THR A 78 -9.54 -0.53 24.94
C THR A 78 -9.72 -0.30 23.44
N ALA A 79 -10.18 -1.32 22.71
CA ALA A 79 -10.50 -1.19 21.30
C ALA A 79 -11.62 -0.15 21.04
N ALA A 80 -12.59 -0.03 21.96
CA ALA A 80 -13.64 0.98 21.88
C ALA A 80 -13.07 2.40 22.03
N LEU A 81 -12.16 2.61 22.99
CA LEU A 81 -11.47 3.88 23.16
C LEU A 81 -10.65 4.24 21.90
N LEU A 82 -9.98 3.26 21.30
CA LEU A 82 -9.23 3.44 20.06
C LEU A 82 -10.15 3.84 18.89
N SER A 83 -11.32 3.20 18.74
CA SER A 83 -12.33 3.59 17.75
C SER A 83 -12.75 5.04 17.90
N THR A 84 -13.12 5.46 19.11
CA THR A 84 -13.49 6.87 19.39
C THR A 84 -12.33 7.83 19.08
N ALA A 85 -11.11 7.44 19.43
CA ALA A 85 -9.92 8.25 19.14
C ALA A 85 -9.66 8.39 17.64
N ILE A 86 -9.89 7.34 16.85
CA ILE A 86 -9.77 7.34 15.38
C ILE A 86 -10.79 8.30 14.77
N GLU A 87 -12.07 8.19 15.12
CA GLU A 87 -13.13 9.05 14.59
C GLU A 87 -12.89 10.51 14.94
N THR A 88 -12.56 10.78 16.20
CA THR A 88 -12.22 12.13 16.68
C THR A 88 -11.00 12.69 15.94
N ALA A 89 -9.95 11.88 15.73
CA ALA A 89 -8.77 12.31 15.01
C ALA A 89 -9.07 12.60 13.54
N ALA A 90 -9.82 11.72 12.86
CA ALA A 90 -10.21 11.91 11.47
C ALA A 90 -11.04 13.19 11.28
N ALA A 91 -11.99 13.45 12.17
CA ALA A 91 -12.82 14.66 12.13
C ALA A 91 -12.02 15.95 12.34
N SER A 92 -10.92 15.90 13.11
CA SER A 92 -10.07 17.06 13.39
C SER A 92 -9.09 17.43 12.26
N VAL A 93 -8.86 16.52 11.32
CA VAL A 93 -7.80 16.67 10.31
C VAL A 93 -8.30 17.43 9.09
N TRP A 94 -7.56 18.46 8.74
CA TRP A 94 -7.71 19.17 7.48
C TRP A 94 -6.34 19.58 6.93
N PHE A 95 -6.30 19.92 5.64
CA PHE A 95 -5.12 20.44 4.94
C PHE A 95 -5.55 21.43 3.86
N ASP A 96 -4.97 22.62 3.88
CA ASP A 96 -5.18 23.61 2.82
C ASP A 96 -4.22 23.30 1.66
N ALA A 97 -4.77 22.72 0.61
CA ALA A 97 -4.00 22.32 -0.57
C ALA A 97 -3.56 23.56 -1.37
N PRO A 98 -2.27 23.65 -1.73
CA PRO A 98 -1.79 24.69 -2.63
C PRO A 98 -2.61 24.75 -3.92
N PRO A 99 -2.81 25.94 -4.49
CA PRO A 99 -3.51 26.09 -5.77
C PRO A 99 -2.80 25.28 -6.86
N LEU A 100 -3.58 24.75 -7.81
CA LEU A 100 -3.06 23.89 -8.86
C LEU A 100 -2.46 24.68 -10.02
N LEU A 101 -3.02 25.87 -10.27
CA LEU A 101 -2.63 26.84 -11.29
C LEU A 101 -2.58 28.25 -10.68
N GLY A 102 -1.93 29.19 -11.36
CA GLY A 102 -1.98 30.61 -10.97
C GLY A 102 -3.42 31.14 -10.92
N GLY A 103 -3.80 31.78 -9.81
CA GLY A 103 -5.16 32.33 -9.61
C GLY A 103 -6.22 31.33 -9.13
N ASP A 104 -5.87 30.05 -8.96
CA ASP A 104 -6.77 29.07 -8.35
C ASP A 104 -7.00 29.36 -6.86
N LEU A 105 -8.18 28.97 -6.38
CA LEU A 105 -8.52 29.03 -4.97
C LEU A 105 -7.82 27.91 -4.19
N VAL A 106 -7.28 28.25 -3.01
CA VAL A 106 -6.87 27.27 -2.01
C VAL A 106 -8.06 26.40 -1.63
N ARG A 107 -7.87 25.07 -1.64
CA ARG A 107 -8.92 24.10 -1.30
C ARG A 107 -8.61 23.44 0.03
N ARG A 108 -9.51 23.58 1.00
CA ARG A 108 -9.43 22.83 2.26
C ARG A 108 -9.88 21.38 2.04
N LEU A 109 -8.96 20.45 2.26
CA LEU A 109 -9.19 19.01 2.21
C LEU A 109 -9.43 18.48 3.62
N ARG A 110 -10.33 17.51 3.75
CA ARG A 110 -10.66 16.80 5.00
C ARG A 110 -11.04 15.35 4.68
N PHE A 111 -11.07 14.49 5.69
CA PHE A 111 -11.76 13.21 5.56
C PHE A 111 -13.26 13.46 5.31
N GLY A 112 -13.87 12.63 4.47
CA GLY A 112 -15.31 12.69 4.21
C GLY A 112 -16.14 12.23 5.42
N SER A 113 -17.46 12.23 5.29
CA SER A 113 -18.37 11.74 6.34
C SER A 113 -18.32 10.22 6.54
N GLN A 114 -17.78 9.48 5.58
CA GLN A 114 -17.69 8.02 5.61
C GLN A 114 -16.44 7.57 6.40
N VAL A 115 -16.41 7.86 7.69
CA VAL A 115 -15.41 7.32 8.63
C VAL A 115 -16.13 6.38 9.59
N ASP A 116 -15.69 5.14 9.64
CA ASP A 116 -16.30 4.09 10.46
C ASP A 116 -15.17 3.28 11.12
N ALA A 117 -15.00 3.42 12.43
CA ALA A 117 -13.95 2.76 13.17
C ALA A 117 -14.55 1.69 14.08
N ARG A 118 -14.43 0.43 13.69
CA ARG A 118 -14.97 -0.68 14.49
C ARG A 118 -13.86 -1.51 15.11
N PRO A 119 -14.02 -1.95 16.37
CA PRO A 119 -13.20 -3.03 16.89
C PRO A 119 -13.30 -4.22 15.95
N VAL A 120 -12.16 -4.73 15.49
CA VAL A 120 -12.13 -5.97 14.72
C VAL A 120 -12.53 -7.09 15.67
N ARG A 121 -13.74 -7.60 15.48
CA ARG A 121 -14.29 -8.77 16.19
C ARG A 121 -14.57 -9.83 15.14
N ASP A 122 -14.34 -11.07 15.50
CA ASP A 122 -14.51 -12.24 14.63
C ASP A 122 -15.88 -12.26 13.93
N ALA A 123 -15.92 -12.67 12.66
CA ALA A 123 -17.17 -12.98 11.95
C ALA A 123 -17.60 -14.46 12.14
N HIS A 124 -16.79 -15.29 12.81
CA HIS A 124 -17.08 -16.70 13.09
C HIS A 124 -16.75 -17.06 14.55
N ARG A 125 -17.41 -16.39 15.49
CA ARG A 125 -17.38 -16.78 16.90
C ARG A 125 -18.42 -17.86 17.19
N THR A 126 -17.99 -19.11 17.20
CA THR A 126 -18.55 -20.12 18.09
C THR A 126 -17.57 -20.26 19.26
N ASP A 127 -17.84 -19.58 20.38
CA ASP A 127 -17.49 -20.07 21.74
C ASP A 127 -16.44 -19.33 22.60
N ASP A 128 -15.79 -18.21 22.21
CA ASP A 128 -14.97 -17.46 23.20
C ASP A 128 -14.80 -15.95 22.94
N PRO A 129 -15.19 -15.07 23.88
CA PRO A 129 -14.85 -13.65 23.88
C PRO A 129 -13.41 -13.25 24.09
N GLU A 130 -12.60 -14.09 24.72
CA GLU A 130 -11.24 -13.75 25.16
C GLU A 130 -10.15 -14.21 24.19
N LYS A 131 -10.51 -15.00 23.18
CA LYS A 131 -9.54 -15.50 22.18
C LYS A 131 -8.94 -14.36 21.35
N GLN A 132 -7.61 -14.36 21.24
CA GLN A 132 -6.86 -13.35 20.48
C GLN A 132 -7.14 -13.46 18.97
N LEU A 133 -7.11 -12.33 18.27
CA LEU A 133 -7.21 -12.28 16.81
C LEU A 133 -6.00 -12.97 16.17
N GLU A 134 -6.26 -13.95 15.30
CA GLU A 134 -5.21 -14.65 14.56
C GLU A 134 -4.62 -13.77 13.44
N ALA A 135 -3.30 -13.86 13.24
CA ALA A 135 -2.59 -13.04 12.26
C ALA A 135 -3.10 -13.23 10.82
N GLU A 136 -3.60 -14.42 10.50
CA GLU A 136 -4.14 -14.78 9.18
C GLU A 136 -5.43 -14.02 8.84
N GLN A 137 -6.29 -13.78 9.84
CA GLN A 137 -7.55 -13.05 9.64
C GLN A 137 -7.29 -11.55 9.35
N VAL A 138 -6.34 -10.98 10.09
CA VAL A 138 -5.84 -9.61 9.88
C VAL A 138 -5.25 -9.47 8.47
N ALA A 139 -4.49 -10.48 8.02
CA ALA A 139 -3.93 -10.51 6.67
C ALA A 139 -5.00 -10.65 5.59
N GLY A 140 -6.00 -11.52 5.80
CA GLY A 140 -7.14 -11.71 4.88
C GLY A 140 -7.98 -10.44 4.69
N TYR A 141 -8.21 -9.69 5.78
CA TYR A 141 -8.90 -8.40 5.72
C TYR A 141 -8.14 -7.41 4.83
N LEU A 142 -6.83 -7.24 5.05
CA LEU A 142 -6.01 -6.36 4.21
C LEU A 142 -5.95 -6.85 2.75
N ALA A 143 -5.85 -8.17 2.54
CA ALA A 143 -5.78 -8.78 1.22
C ALA A 143 -7.07 -8.54 0.40
N LYS A 144 -8.24 -8.60 1.03
CA LYS A 144 -9.53 -8.28 0.38
C LYS A 144 -9.51 -6.90 -0.28
N TYR A 145 -9.11 -5.87 0.46
CA TYR A 145 -9.04 -4.52 -0.08
C TYR A 145 -7.83 -4.33 -1.00
N ALA A 146 -6.75 -5.08 -0.76
CA ALA A 146 -5.61 -5.10 -1.65
C ALA A 146 -6.02 -5.50 -3.08
N THR A 147 -6.73 -6.61 -3.20
CA THR A 147 -7.17 -7.16 -4.48
C THR A 147 -8.22 -6.27 -5.15
N LYS A 148 -9.21 -5.78 -4.41
CA LYS A 148 -10.29 -4.95 -4.96
C LYS A 148 -9.77 -3.69 -5.66
N SER A 149 -8.86 -3.00 -5.00
CA SER A 149 -8.35 -1.72 -5.48
C SER A 149 -7.46 -1.85 -6.72
N ALA A 150 -6.75 -2.98 -6.85
CA ALA A 150 -5.94 -3.26 -8.04
C ALA A 150 -6.84 -3.33 -9.28
N THR A 151 -8.00 -3.98 -9.16
CA THR A 151 -8.97 -4.12 -10.25
C THR A 151 -9.59 -2.77 -10.64
N ASP A 152 -10.04 -1.97 -9.67
CA ASP A 152 -10.74 -0.70 -9.94
C ASP A 152 -9.82 0.38 -10.55
N SER A 153 -8.53 0.39 -10.21
CA SER A 153 -7.56 1.36 -10.76
C SER A 153 -7.22 1.12 -12.24
N THR A 154 -7.44 -0.11 -12.72
CA THR A 154 -7.17 -0.54 -14.09
C THR A 154 -8.37 -0.44 -15.02
N ASP A 155 -9.55 -0.08 -14.51
CA ASP A 155 -10.74 0.06 -15.34
C ASP A 155 -10.59 1.23 -16.33
N ALA A 156 -10.25 0.89 -17.57
CA ALA A 156 -10.10 1.84 -18.67
C ALA A 156 -11.44 2.21 -19.33
N THR A 157 -12.54 1.55 -18.94
CA THR A 157 -13.86 1.75 -19.56
C THR A 157 -14.67 2.86 -18.88
N SER A 158 -14.31 3.25 -17.65
CA SER A 158 -14.98 4.32 -16.91
C SER A 158 -14.73 5.71 -17.53
N PRO A 159 -15.77 6.41 -18.05
CA PRO A 159 -15.61 7.75 -18.62
C PRO A 159 -15.09 8.77 -17.61
N HIS A 160 -15.45 8.61 -16.33
CA HIS A 160 -15.00 9.48 -15.25
C HIS A 160 -13.49 9.33 -14.98
N LEU A 161 -12.99 8.09 -14.93
CA LEU A 161 -11.56 7.85 -14.74
C LEU A 161 -10.75 8.33 -15.95
N HIS A 162 -11.28 8.17 -17.17
CA HIS A 162 -10.69 8.73 -18.38
C HIS A 162 -10.60 10.26 -18.30
N ARG A 163 -11.69 10.94 -17.92
CA ARG A 163 -11.72 12.39 -17.70
C ARG A 163 -10.72 12.85 -16.65
N LEU A 164 -10.53 12.07 -15.58
CA LEU A 164 -9.57 12.41 -14.54
C LEU A 164 -8.13 12.33 -15.05
N ARG A 165 -7.80 11.28 -15.83
CA ARG A 165 -6.48 11.15 -16.47
C ARG A 165 -6.22 12.28 -17.47
N SER A 166 -7.20 12.63 -18.31
CA SER A 166 -7.06 13.74 -19.26
C SER A 166 -6.91 15.08 -18.55
N THR A 167 -7.65 15.31 -17.46
CA THR A 167 -7.50 16.51 -16.62
C THR A 167 -6.10 16.62 -16.03
N ILE A 168 -5.52 15.50 -15.56
CA ILE A 168 -4.13 15.47 -15.08
C ILE A 168 -3.16 15.87 -16.19
N ALA A 169 -3.28 15.27 -17.38
CA ALA A 169 -2.41 15.58 -18.51
C ALA A 169 -2.47 17.07 -18.89
N GLN A 170 -3.69 17.60 -19.09
CA GLN A 170 -3.91 19.02 -19.38
C GLN A 170 -3.35 19.95 -18.31
N THR A 171 -3.49 19.58 -17.03
CA THR A 171 -2.94 20.35 -15.91
C THR A 171 -1.41 20.39 -15.98
N VAL A 172 -0.77 19.24 -16.22
CA VAL A 172 0.69 19.14 -16.28
C VAL A 172 1.24 19.94 -17.47
N ASP A 173 0.59 19.85 -18.63
CA ASP A 173 0.99 20.62 -19.82
C ASP A 173 0.85 22.12 -19.58
N ARG A 174 -0.26 22.54 -18.96
CA ARG A 174 -0.45 23.95 -18.59
C ARG A 174 0.58 24.44 -17.59
N GLN A 175 0.89 23.66 -16.54
CA GLN A 175 1.93 24.01 -15.58
C GLN A 175 3.28 24.19 -16.28
N ARG A 176 3.63 23.29 -17.21
CA ARG A 176 4.89 23.39 -17.98
C ARG A 176 4.93 24.65 -18.83
N PHE A 177 3.82 24.99 -19.47
CA PHE A 177 3.70 26.23 -20.24
C PHE A 177 3.86 27.47 -19.35
N GLU A 178 3.16 27.53 -18.21
CA GLU A 178 3.24 28.66 -17.26
C GLU A 178 4.66 28.80 -16.67
N ALA A 179 5.30 27.69 -16.31
CA ALA A 179 6.68 27.67 -15.82
C ALA A 179 7.68 28.18 -16.87
N ALA A 180 7.54 27.74 -18.13
CA ALA A 180 8.38 28.22 -19.23
C ALA A 180 8.17 29.72 -19.53
N ALA A 181 6.94 30.21 -19.41
CA ALA A 181 6.61 31.62 -19.65
C ALA A 181 7.11 32.56 -18.53
N THR A 182 7.30 32.05 -17.31
CA THR A 182 7.68 32.84 -16.12
C THR A 182 9.12 32.57 -15.65
N ASP A 183 9.87 31.73 -16.37
CA ASP A 183 11.20 31.23 -15.97
C ASP A 183 11.22 30.61 -14.56
N ALA A 184 10.07 30.11 -14.10
CA ALA A 184 9.94 29.50 -12.78
C ALA A 184 10.37 28.03 -12.82
N PRO A 185 11.18 27.55 -11.85
CA PRO A 185 11.63 26.18 -11.84
C PRO A 185 10.47 25.21 -11.56
N MET A 186 10.10 24.41 -12.57
CA MET A 186 9.04 23.40 -12.45
C MET A 186 9.25 22.44 -11.27
N ALA A 187 10.50 22.14 -10.92
CA ALA A 187 10.83 21.24 -9.81
C ALA A 187 10.31 21.73 -8.44
N GLU A 188 10.13 23.04 -8.27
CA GLU A 188 9.64 23.65 -7.03
C GLU A 188 8.11 23.68 -6.97
N HIS A 189 7.42 23.40 -8.08
CA HIS A 189 5.96 23.40 -8.11
C HIS A 189 5.39 22.30 -7.19
N PRO A 190 4.39 22.59 -6.33
CA PRO A 190 3.82 21.59 -5.40
C PRO A 190 3.24 20.33 -6.07
N TYR A 191 2.98 20.42 -7.38
CA TYR A 191 2.45 19.36 -8.23
C TYR A 191 3.41 18.94 -9.35
N ALA A 192 4.70 19.27 -9.27
CA ALA A 192 5.70 19.00 -10.32
C ALA A 192 5.70 17.55 -10.82
N LEU A 193 5.47 16.61 -9.90
CA LEU A 193 5.47 15.17 -10.19
C LEU A 193 4.06 14.62 -10.50
N LEU A 194 3.04 15.46 -10.68
CA LEU A 194 1.66 15.01 -10.89
C LEU A 194 1.53 14.07 -12.10
N GLY A 195 2.22 14.39 -13.20
CA GLY A 195 2.26 13.54 -14.39
C GLY A 195 2.83 12.15 -14.13
N LYS A 196 3.86 12.02 -13.29
CA LYS A 196 4.45 10.72 -12.89
C LYS A 196 3.40 9.79 -12.26
N TRP A 197 2.43 10.35 -11.57
CA TRP A 197 1.38 9.60 -10.85
C TRP A 197 0.02 9.60 -11.58
N ALA A 198 -0.02 9.98 -12.86
CA ALA A 198 -1.25 9.96 -13.66
C ALA A 198 -1.90 8.57 -13.75
N HIS A 199 -1.07 7.52 -13.87
CA HIS A 199 -1.53 6.13 -13.87
C HIS A 199 -2.21 5.72 -12.54
N MET A 200 -1.84 6.38 -11.44
CA MET A 200 -2.44 6.24 -10.10
C MET A 200 -3.49 7.32 -9.82
N LEU A 201 -4.10 7.91 -10.85
CA LEU A 201 -5.14 8.94 -10.72
C LEU A 201 -4.70 10.15 -9.88
N GLY A 202 -3.40 10.48 -9.90
CA GLY A 202 -2.81 11.56 -9.14
C GLY A 202 -2.56 11.24 -7.66
N PHE A 203 -2.78 10.00 -7.19
CA PHE A 203 -2.36 9.59 -5.85
C PHE A 203 -0.88 9.23 -5.84
N ARG A 204 -0.07 10.04 -5.14
CA ARG A 204 1.39 9.85 -5.01
C ARG A 204 1.83 9.02 -3.81
N GLY A 205 0.97 8.10 -3.37
CA GLY A 205 1.26 7.21 -2.24
C GLY A 205 1.38 5.76 -2.67
N HIS A 206 1.89 4.93 -1.77
CA HIS A 206 1.82 3.49 -1.97
C HIS A 206 0.39 2.99 -1.78
N PHE A 207 0.01 2.07 -2.65
CA PHE A 207 -1.26 1.38 -2.58
C PHE A 207 -1.49 0.71 -1.21
N SER A 208 -0.48 0.02 -0.70
CA SER A 208 -0.47 -0.53 0.65
C SER A 208 0.76 -0.03 1.40
N SER A 209 0.60 0.26 2.68
CA SER A 209 1.70 0.67 3.55
C SER A 209 1.41 0.26 4.98
N LYS A 210 2.47 0.00 5.74
CA LYS A 210 2.38 -0.32 7.16
C LYS A 210 3.41 0.48 7.96
N SER A 211 3.13 0.72 9.23
CA SER A 211 4.13 1.24 10.15
C SER A 211 5.26 0.22 10.31
N ARG A 212 6.48 0.72 10.59
CA ARG A 212 7.70 -0.10 10.62
C ARG A 212 7.57 -1.34 11.52
N ARG A 213 6.85 -1.23 12.63
CA ARG A 213 6.70 -2.28 13.63
C ARG A 213 5.34 -2.99 13.60
N TYR A 214 4.55 -2.83 12.54
CA TYR A 214 3.25 -3.49 12.45
C TYR A 214 3.37 -5.01 12.31
N SER A 215 4.31 -5.47 11.49
CA SER A 215 4.56 -6.89 11.24
C SER A 215 5.94 -7.12 10.65
N VAL A 216 6.36 -8.39 10.59
CA VAL A 216 7.59 -8.84 9.91
C VAL A 216 7.73 -8.18 8.55
N THR A 217 8.89 -7.58 8.28
CA THR A 217 9.10 -6.83 7.03
C THR A 217 9.03 -7.77 5.82
N LEU A 218 8.53 -7.26 4.68
CA LEU A 218 8.55 -8.04 3.42
C LEU A 218 9.99 -8.39 3.02
N GLY A 219 10.97 -7.56 3.37
CA GLY A 219 12.39 -7.86 3.18
C GLY A 219 12.82 -9.12 3.93
N ARG A 220 12.50 -9.20 5.23
CA ARG A 220 12.78 -10.39 6.05
C ARG A 220 12.07 -11.64 5.49
N LEU A 221 10.80 -11.53 5.11
CA LEU A 221 10.07 -12.64 4.48
C LEU A 221 10.67 -13.08 3.12
N ARG A 222 11.11 -12.14 2.27
CA ARG A 222 11.78 -12.46 1.00
C ARG A 222 13.12 -13.15 1.23
N ARG A 223 13.91 -12.71 2.22
CA ARG A 223 15.18 -13.38 2.60
C ARG A 223 14.93 -14.79 3.11
N ALA A 224 13.97 -14.96 4.01
CA ALA A 224 13.56 -16.27 4.51
C ALA A 224 13.17 -17.20 3.35
N ARG A 225 12.36 -16.71 2.40
CA ARG A 225 11.97 -17.46 1.20
C ARG A 225 13.18 -17.79 0.31
N ALA A 226 14.10 -16.86 0.09
CA ALA A 226 15.30 -17.12 -0.71
C ALA A 226 16.21 -18.18 -0.06
N ARG A 227 16.41 -18.12 1.26
CA ARG A 227 17.13 -19.14 2.02
C ARG A 227 16.47 -20.51 1.92
N PHE A 228 15.15 -20.56 2.10
CA PHE A 228 14.37 -21.78 1.92
C PHE A 228 14.57 -22.39 0.54
N GLN A 229 14.45 -21.58 -0.53
CA GLN A 229 14.62 -22.06 -1.91
C GLN A 229 16.05 -22.58 -2.16
N ARG A 230 17.09 -21.93 -1.60
CA ARG A 230 18.49 -22.40 -1.70
C ARG A 230 18.69 -23.75 -0.99
N ARG A 231 18.12 -23.92 0.21
CA ARG A 231 18.19 -25.19 0.95
C ARG A 231 17.43 -26.29 0.24
N LEU A 232 16.22 -26.00 -0.24
CA LEU A 232 15.42 -26.94 -1.03
C LEU A 232 16.17 -27.41 -2.29
N ALA A 233 16.79 -26.48 -3.02
CA ALA A 233 17.60 -26.82 -4.19
C ALA A 233 18.83 -27.67 -3.84
N THR A 234 19.46 -27.41 -2.68
CA THR A 234 20.63 -28.18 -2.22
C THR A 234 20.24 -29.58 -1.79
N ALA A 235 19.20 -29.72 -0.97
CA ALA A 235 18.66 -31.01 -0.55
C ALA A 235 18.21 -31.85 -1.75
N SER A 236 17.57 -31.22 -2.75
CA SER A 236 17.20 -31.90 -3.99
C SER A 236 18.41 -32.41 -4.79
N ARG A 237 19.54 -31.69 -4.81
CA ARG A 237 20.78 -32.15 -5.48
C ARG A 237 21.43 -33.30 -4.72
N GLU A 238 21.32 -33.30 -3.40
CA GLU A 238 21.91 -34.32 -2.52
C GLU A 238 21.00 -35.54 -2.30
N GLY A 239 19.81 -35.56 -2.92
CA GLY A 239 18.82 -36.63 -2.73
C GLY A 239 18.26 -36.71 -1.30
N ARG A 240 18.36 -35.62 -0.53
CA ARG A 240 17.92 -35.54 0.86
C ARG A 240 16.53 -34.92 0.95
N ALA A 241 15.69 -35.46 1.84
CA ALA A 241 14.46 -34.79 2.24
C ALA A 241 14.81 -33.63 3.20
N LEU A 242 14.17 -32.48 3.00
CA LEU A 242 14.29 -31.33 3.89
C LEU A 242 13.15 -31.40 4.91
N ASP A 243 13.46 -31.53 6.21
CA ASP A 243 12.45 -31.41 7.27
C ASP A 243 12.17 -29.92 7.51
N VAL A 244 10.88 -29.57 7.66
CA VAL A 244 10.45 -28.21 7.99
C VAL A 244 10.95 -27.79 9.38
N ARG A 245 11.24 -28.75 10.27
CA ARG A 245 11.80 -28.52 11.60
C ARG A 245 13.26 -28.07 11.58
N ASP A 246 14.00 -28.33 10.50
CA ASP A 246 15.40 -27.90 10.33
C ASP A 246 15.53 -26.44 9.83
N LEU A 247 14.43 -25.68 9.85
CA LEU A 247 14.29 -24.37 9.25
C LEU A 247 14.00 -23.25 10.25
N ASP A 248 14.13 -23.51 11.55
CA ASP A 248 13.83 -22.53 12.61
C ASP A 248 14.67 -21.23 12.48
N ASP A 249 15.86 -21.32 11.91
CA ASP A 249 16.75 -20.19 11.65
C ASP A 249 16.38 -19.38 10.39
N LEU A 250 15.40 -19.81 9.58
CA LEU A 250 15.01 -19.09 8.37
C LEU A 250 14.45 -17.71 8.64
N LEU A 251 13.99 -17.42 9.86
CA LEU A 251 13.57 -16.10 10.28
C LEU A 251 14.61 -15.39 11.15
N ALA A 252 15.76 -15.99 11.47
CA ALA A 252 16.82 -15.31 12.21
C ALA A 252 17.27 -14.05 11.45
N ASP A 253 17.38 -12.94 12.19
CA ASP A 253 17.88 -11.68 11.66
C ASP A 253 19.39 -11.78 11.53
N ASP A 254 19.85 -11.65 10.30
CA ASP A 254 21.25 -11.37 9.98
C ASP A 254 21.21 -9.92 9.48
N ASP A 255 21.66 -9.00 10.33
CA ASP A 255 21.63 -7.54 10.11
C ASP A 255 22.60 -7.09 9.00
N THR A 256 23.25 -8.03 8.33
CA THR A 256 24.15 -7.74 7.21
C THR A 256 23.33 -7.40 5.97
N GLU A 257 22.91 -6.13 5.89
CA GLU A 257 22.36 -5.52 4.70
C GLU A 257 23.45 -5.41 3.63
N THR A 258 23.76 -6.49 2.91
CA THR A 258 24.55 -6.39 1.68
C THR A 258 23.64 -5.81 0.60
N ILE A 259 23.41 -4.49 0.63
CA ILE A 259 22.87 -3.77 -0.51
C ILE A 259 23.93 -3.87 -1.61
N LEU A 260 23.77 -4.85 -2.51
CA LEU A 260 24.47 -4.83 -3.78
C LEU A 260 23.90 -3.65 -4.58
N VAL A 261 24.54 -2.49 -4.46
CA VAL A 261 24.27 -1.35 -5.33
C VAL A 261 24.83 -1.70 -6.70
N VAL A 262 23.99 -2.21 -7.60
CA VAL A 262 24.32 -2.34 -9.01
C VAL A 262 24.29 -0.93 -9.61
N GLY A 263 25.43 -0.24 -9.53
CA GLY A 263 25.59 1.18 -9.88
C GLY A 263 25.80 1.44 -11.37
N GLN A 264 25.89 0.42 -12.21
CA GLN A 264 26.08 0.56 -13.65
C GLN A 264 25.20 -0.43 -14.40
N TRP A 265 24.30 0.12 -15.20
CA TRP A 265 23.57 -0.63 -16.22
C TRP A 265 24.29 -0.40 -17.54
N THR A 266 24.97 -1.42 -18.04
CA THR A 266 25.47 -1.42 -19.42
C THR A 266 24.42 -2.12 -20.28
N TYR A 267 24.08 -1.52 -21.41
CA TYR A 267 23.21 -2.16 -22.38
C TYR A 267 23.86 -3.46 -22.87
N ALA A 268 23.29 -4.60 -22.48
CA ALA A 268 23.82 -5.92 -22.79
C ALA A 268 23.35 -6.45 -24.16
N GLY A 269 22.50 -5.70 -24.86
CA GLY A 269 21.89 -6.09 -26.14
C GLY A 269 20.37 -6.19 -26.06
N SER A 270 19.74 -6.33 -27.23
CA SER A 270 18.32 -6.64 -27.38
C SER A 270 18.17 -7.76 -28.39
N GLY A 271 17.44 -8.81 -28.04
CA GLY A 271 17.31 -10.01 -28.86
C GLY A 271 17.33 -11.25 -27.98
N TRP A 272 17.51 -12.39 -28.61
CA TRP A 272 17.67 -13.67 -27.94
C TRP A 272 19.15 -14.04 -27.97
N ASP A 273 19.76 -14.29 -26.82
CA ASP A 273 21.20 -14.63 -26.73
C ASP A 273 21.51 -15.98 -27.39
N THR A 274 20.51 -16.85 -27.50
CA THR A 274 20.62 -18.14 -28.16
C THR A 274 19.41 -18.41 -29.07
N ASP A 275 19.61 -19.27 -30.07
CA ASP A 275 18.52 -19.77 -30.91
C ASP A 275 17.45 -20.49 -30.08
N GLY A 276 17.84 -21.10 -28.95
CA GLY A 276 16.92 -21.74 -28.02
C GLY A 276 15.97 -20.74 -27.35
N ASP A 277 16.48 -19.59 -26.92
CA ASP A 277 15.66 -18.51 -26.35
C ASP A 277 14.71 -17.91 -27.40
N ALA A 278 15.17 -17.82 -28.65
CA ALA A 278 14.34 -17.38 -29.76
C ALA A 278 13.18 -18.34 -30.02
N GLU A 279 13.43 -19.65 -30.03
CA GLU A 279 12.39 -20.66 -30.21
C GLU A 279 11.41 -20.70 -29.04
N LEU A 280 11.89 -20.55 -27.80
CA LEU A 280 11.04 -20.50 -26.63
C LEU A 280 10.09 -19.28 -26.65
N ALA A 281 10.61 -18.13 -27.07
CA ALA A 281 9.81 -16.92 -27.22
C ALA A 281 8.80 -17.00 -28.37
N LYS A 282 9.18 -17.58 -29.52
CA LYS A 282 8.27 -17.86 -30.64
C LYS A 282 7.14 -18.81 -30.22
N ALA A 283 7.47 -19.87 -29.48
CA ALA A 283 6.50 -20.83 -28.96
C ALA A 283 5.53 -20.18 -27.95
N ALA A 284 6.05 -19.33 -27.06
CA ALA A 284 5.21 -18.56 -26.13
C ALA A 284 4.27 -17.60 -26.86
N ALA A 285 4.76 -16.90 -27.89
CA ALA A 285 3.95 -16.00 -28.72
C ALA A 285 2.88 -16.76 -29.53
N ALA A 286 3.20 -17.97 -30.02
CA ALA A 286 2.25 -18.84 -30.71
C ALA A 286 1.10 -19.27 -29.77
N ARG A 287 1.42 -19.79 -28.57
CA ARG A 287 0.40 -20.15 -27.56
C ARG A 287 -0.45 -18.96 -27.14
N ALA A 288 0.14 -17.77 -27.01
CA ALA A 288 -0.62 -16.57 -26.66
C ALA A 288 -1.64 -16.19 -27.75
N ARG A 289 -1.31 -16.39 -29.03
CA ARG A 289 -2.24 -16.19 -30.16
C ARG A 289 -3.33 -17.24 -30.19
N GLU A 290 -3.00 -18.52 -29.99
CA GLU A 290 -3.96 -19.62 -29.90
C GLU A 290 -4.97 -19.37 -28.77
N TYR A 291 -4.48 -19.02 -27.57
CA TYR A 291 -5.31 -18.70 -26.42
C TYR A 291 -6.21 -17.46 -26.64
N ALA A 292 -5.74 -16.49 -27.42
CA ALA A 292 -6.54 -15.31 -27.80
C ALA A 292 -7.62 -15.65 -28.84
N GLN A 293 -7.36 -16.61 -29.74
CA GLN A 293 -8.34 -17.10 -30.72
C GLN A 293 -9.42 -17.96 -30.03
N GLU A 294 -9.05 -18.80 -29.07
CA GLU A 294 -10.00 -19.59 -28.25
C GLU A 294 -10.92 -18.72 -27.39
N ARG A 295 -10.47 -17.52 -27.00
CA ARG A 295 -11.27 -16.56 -26.20
C ARG A 295 -12.19 -15.66 -27.03
N GLN A 296 -12.19 -15.71 -28.36
CA GLN A 296 -13.20 -15.01 -29.15
C GLN A 296 -14.52 -15.80 -29.12
N PRO A 297 -15.61 -15.28 -28.52
CA PRO A 297 -16.90 -15.95 -28.57
C PRO A 297 -17.40 -16.01 -30.01
N SER A 298 -18.01 -17.14 -30.38
CA SER A 298 -18.64 -17.45 -31.66
C SER A 298 -19.83 -16.52 -31.98
N ALA A 299 -19.56 -15.24 -32.17
CA ALA A 299 -20.50 -14.23 -32.62
C ALA A 299 -20.66 -14.29 -34.15
N ARG A 300 -21.18 -15.42 -34.66
CA ARG A 300 -21.75 -15.53 -36.01
C ARG A 300 -22.46 -16.87 -36.18
N LYS A 301 -23.68 -16.97 -35.64
CA LYS A 301 -24.78 -17.77 -36.20
C LYS A 301 -26.05 -17.51 -35.38
N LYS A 302 -26.82 -16.50 -35.80
CA LYS A 302 -28.29 -16.42 -35.71
C LYS A 302 -28.75 -15.21 -36.52
N SER A 303 -29.15 -15.48 -37.75
CA SER A 303 -29.98 -14.63 -38.61
C SER A 303 -30.73 -15.59 -39.50
N ASN A 304 -31.98 -15.86 -39.14
CA ASN A 304 -33.04 -16.24 -40.05
C ASN A 304 -34.11 -15.16 -39.90
#